data_AF-A0A1J5PV19-F1
#
_entry.id   AF-A0A1J5PV19-F1
#
_cell.length_a   1.000
_cell.length_b   1.000
_cell.length_c   1.000
_cell.angle_alpha   90.00
_cell.angle_beta   90.00
_cell.angle_gamma   90.00
#
_symmetry.space_group_name_H-M   'P 1'
#
loop_
_entity.id
_entity.type
_entity.pdbx_description
1 polymer ?
#
loop_
_entity_poly.entity_id
_entity_poly.type
_entity_poly.pdbx_seq_one_letter_code
_entity_poly.pdbx_strand_id
1 'polypeptide(L)'
;MGGTFIRLVDQGHDVHVAYQTSGNTAVWDDDVLRFVEFAIDFNQSIGEDNSKLKQIYEEMRNFIPTKKPNQADTKEIRDVKGFIRKTEAISGARYAGLPDSNIHFMALPFYETGKIKKNTAGEADIQITMELLQKVKPHQIFAAGDFADPNGTHLVCFNIIVAALNRLKATEDWVKDCWLWMYRGAWQEFNTWEIEMAVPLSPQEVIRKRNAIFKHQSQKDRPVFPGDDAREFWVRAEDRTRETARNYDKLGMAEYEAMEAFVRYIY
;
A
#
# COMPACT_ATOMS: atom_id res chain seq x y z
N MET A 1 5.29 7.85 -3.65
CA MET A 1 4.22 8.74 -4.15
C MET A 1 3.41 9.42 -3.05
N GLY A 2 3.76 9.29 -1.76
CA GLY A 2 2.92 9.85 -0.69
C GLY A 2 2.84 11.37 -0.71
N GLY A 3 3.91 12.05 -1.17
CA GLY A 3 3.92 13.51 -1.33
C GLY A 3 3.01 13.96 -2.46
N THR A 4 3.16 13.36 -3.65
CA THR A 4 2.29 13.61 -4.80
C THR A 4 0.83 13.31 -4.49
N PHE A 5 0.54 12.20 -3.79
CA PHE A 5 -0.82 11.84 -3.39
C PHE A 5 -1.47 12.93 -2.53
N ILE A 6 -0.79 13.38 -1.48
CA ILE A 6 -1.28 14.45 -0.60
C ILE A 6 -1.49 15.74 -1.38
N ARG A 7 -0.53 16.12 -2.23
CA ARG A 7 -0.63 17.32 -3.04
C ARG A 7 -1.82 17.30 -3.99
N LEU A 8 -2.10 16.16 -4.63
CA LEU A 8 -3.26 16.01 -5.50
C LEU A 8 -4.57 16.21 -4.72
N VAL A 9 -4.67 15.68 -3.50
CA VAL A 9 -5.82 15.90 -2.63
C VAL A 9 -5.94 17.38 -2.24
N ASP A 10 -4.85 18.01 -1.81
CA ASP A 10 -4.85 19.42 -1.38
C ASP A 10 -5.24 20.39 -2.52
N GLN A 11 -4.92 20.02 -3.76
CA GLN A 11 -5.26 20.80 -4.95
C GLN A 11 -6.72 20.59 -5.41
N GLY A 12 -7.49 19.74 -4.74
CA GLY A 12 -8.90 19.50 -5.05
C GLY A 12 -9.14 18.58 -6.25
N HIS A 13 -8.16 17.76 -6.65
CA HIS A 13 -8.39 16.71 -7.65
C HIS A 13 -9.32 15.62 -7.10
N ASP A 14 -10.06 14.94 -7.98
CA ASP A 14 -10.82 13.75 -7.61
C ASP A 14 -9.88 12.54 -7.49
N VAL A 15 -9.32 12.39 -6.29
CA VAL A 15 -8.34 11.36 -5.98
C VAL A 15 -9.04 10.14 -5.41
N HIS A 16 -8.62 8.96 -5.85
CA HIS A 16 -8.99 7.69 -5.25
C HIS A 16 -7.74 6.90 -4.88
N VAL A 17 -7.84 6.06 -3.84
CA VAL A 17 -6.81 5.07 -3.52
C VAL A 17 -7.43 3.69 -3.49
N ALA A 18 -6.79 2.73 -4.17
CA ALA A 18 -7.28 1.36 -4.26
C ALA A 18 -6.23 0.39 -3.69
N TYR A 19 -6.58 -0.24 -2.57
CA TYR A 19 -5.76 -1.27 -1.94
C TYR A 19 -6.15 -2.63 -2.54
N GLN A 20 -5.31 -3.13 -3.45
CA GLN A 20 -5.53 -4.40 -4.16
C GLN A 20 -5.55 -5.60 -3.22
N THR A 21 -4.81 -5.56 -2.11
CA THR A 21 -4.63 -6.72 -1.21
C THR A 21 -4.79 -6.33 0.26
N SER A 22 -5.11 -7.29 1.12
CA SER A 22 -5.27 -7.05 2.57
C SER A 22 -3.97 -6.77 3.31
N GLY A 23 -2.81 -7.16 2.76
CA GLY A 23 -1.52 -7.02 3.44
C GLY A 23 -1.37 -7.90 4.70
N ASN A 24 -2.26 -8.88 4.88
CA ASN A 24 -2.37 -9.68 6.10
C ASN A 24 -1.14 -10.57 6.40
N THR A 25 -0.18 -10.68 5.48
CA THR A 25 1.08 -11.41 5.72
C THR A 25 2.20 -10.54 6.28
N ALA A 26 2.01 -9.22 6.36
CA ALA A 26 3.07 -8.25 6.65
C ALA A 26 2.93 -7.58 8.02
N VAL A 27 2.23 -8.20 8.97
CA VAL A 27 2.04 -7.68 10.34
C VAL A 27 2.63 -8.67 11.34
N TRP A 28 3.32 -8.15 12.36
CA TRP A 28 3.91 -8.94 13.43
C TRP A 28 2.86 -9.63 14.29
N ASP A 29 3.17 -10.82 14.78
CA ASP A 29 2.25 -11.60 15.61
C ASP A 29 1.96 -10.89 16.96
N ASP A 30 2.93 -10.13 17.49
CA ASP A 30 2.74 -9.34 18.73
C ASP A 30 1.70 -8.22 18.55
N ASP A 31 1.64 -7.59 17.38
CA ASP A 31 0.61 -6.60 17.08
C ASP A 31 -0.78 -7.24 17.07
N VAL A 32 -0.91 -8.47 16.53
CA VAL A 32 -2.18 -9.21 16.52
C VAL A 32 -2.69 -9.39 17.94
N LEU A 33 -1.86 -9.92 18.83
CA LEU A 33 -2.24 -10.16 20.23
C LEU A 33 -2.65 -8.86 20.92
N ARG A 34 -1.87 -7.79 20.77
CA ARG A 34 -2.16 -6.47 21.35
C ARG A 34 -3.50 -5.89 20.88
N PHE A 35 -3.85 -6.05 19.60
CA PHE A 35 -5.13 -5.56 19.09
C PHE A 35 -6.33 -6.41 19.53
N VAL A 36 -6.14 -7.71 19.74
CA VAL A 36 -7.19 -8.57 20.32
C VAL A 36 -7.40 -8.25 21.81
N GLU A 37 -6.34 -8.00 22.57
CA GLU A 37 -6.42 -7.50 23.96
C GLU A 37 -7.23 -6.20 24.04
N PHE A 38 -6.90 -5.22 23.17
CA PHE A 38 -7.68 -3.99 23.06
C PHE A 38 -9.16 -4.26 22.78
N ALA A 39 -9.48 -5.20 21.89
CA ALA A 39 -10.87 -5.55 21.57
C ALA A 39 -11.59 -6.20 22.76
N ILE A 40 -10.91 -7.06 23.54
CA ILE A 40 -11.43 -7.68 24.77
C ILE A 40 -11.78 -6.60 25.80
N ASP A 41 -10.85 -5.67 26.05
CA ASP A 41 -11.02 -4.59 27.01
C ASP A 41 -12.12 -3.62 26.59
N PHE A 42 -12.16 -3.25 25.30
CA PHE A 42 -13.21 -2.38 24.78
C PHE A 42 -14.59 -3.04 24.87
N ASN A 43 -14.71 -4.31 24.47
CA ASN A 43 -15.97 -5.06 24.57
C ASN A 43 -16.45 -5.18 26.02
N GLN A 44 -15.52 -5.41 26.97
CA GLN A 44 -15.82 -5.40 28.40
C GLN A 44 -16.30 -4.02 28.89
N SER A 45 -15.69 -2.94 28.41
CA SER A 45 -16.03 -1.57 28.83
C SER A 45 -17.45 -1.14 28.47
N ILE A 46 -18.05 -1.76 27.43
CA ILE A 46 -19.43 -1.50 26.99
C ILE A 46 -20.43 -2.53 27.54
N GLY A 47 -19.99 -3.44 28.42
CA GLY A 47 -20.85 -4.41 29.09
C GLY A 47 -21.22 -5.64 28.25
N GLU A 48 -20.50 -5.91 27.17
CA GLU A 48 -20.73 -7.07 26.30
C GLU A 48 -19.96 -8.31 26.77
N ASP A 49 -20.45 -9.50 26.41
CA ASP A 49 -19.75 -10.77 26.70
C ASP A 49 -18.52 -10.94 25.80
N ASN A 50 -17.35 -11.01 26.43
CA ASN A 50 -16.06 -11.18 25.75
C ASN A 50 -15.49 -12.61 25.85
N SER A 51 -16.26 -13.60 26.33
CA SER A 51 -15.80 -14.98 26.50
C SER A 51 -15.25 -15.57 25.20
N LYS A 52 -15.90 -15.30 24.07
CA LYS A 52 -15.46 -15.75 22.75
C LYS A 52 -14.15 -15.09 22.32
N LEU A 53 -13.98 -13.79 22.57
CA LEU A 53 -12.74 -13.07 22.24
C LEU A 53 -11.56 -13.58 23.07
N LYS A 54 -11.78 -13.85 24.36
CA LYS A 54 -10.78 -14.47 25.25
C LYS A 54 -10.39 -15.86 24.77
N GLN A 55 -11.35 -16.69 24.35
CA GLN A 55 -11.06 -18.01 23.78
C GLN A 55 -10.17 -17.89 22.52
N ILE A 56 -10.55 -17.02 21.57
CA ILE A 56 -9.78 -16.78 20.35
C ILE A 56 -8.36 -16.29 20.68
N TYR A 57 -8.23 -15.38 21.65
CA TYR A 57 -6.94 -14.90 22.12
C TYR A 57 -6.05 -16.03 22.66
N GLU A 58 -6.59 -16.92 23.50
CA GLU A 58 -5.85 -18.07 24.02
C GLU A 58 -5.47 -19.05 22.89
N GLU A 59 -6.34 -19.28 21.92
CA GLU A 59 -6.03 -20.09 20.73
C GLU A 59 -4.86 -19.47 19.93
N MET A 60 -4.85 -18.14 19.74
CA MET A 60 -3.74 -17.43 19.10
C MET A 60 -2.44 -17.56 19.90
N ARG A 61 -2.48 -17.35 21.23
CA ARG A 61 -1.32 -17.45 22.14
C ARG A 61 -0.71 -18.85 22.15
N ASN A 62 -1.52 -19.89 21.99
CA ASN A 62 -1.05 -21.26 21.89
C ASN A 62 -0.50 -21.60 20.48
N PHE A 63 -1.12 -21.05 19.43
CA PHE A 63 -0.73 -21.30 18.04
C PHE A 63 0.59 -20.60 17.66
N ILE A 64 0.74 -19.32 17.95
CA ILE A 64 1.88 -18.49 17.49
C ILE A 64 3.25 -19.11 17.86
N PRO A 65 3.50 -19.54 19.12
CA PRO A 65 4.79 -20.11 19.51
C PRO A 65 5.06 -21.51 18.91
N THR A 66 4.00 -22.22 18.50
CA THR A 66 4.09 -23.59 17.94
C THR A 66 4.08 -23.60 16.41
N LYS A 67 3.95 -22.43 15.78
CA LYS A 67 3.89 -22.25 14.34
C LYS A 67 5.19 -22.71 13.68
N LYS A 68 5.06 -23.60 12.69
CA LYS A 68 6.19 -24.09 11.89
C LYS A 68 6.61 -23.04 10.85
N PRO A 69 7.89 -23.04 10.40
CA PRO A 69 8.30 -22.24 9.26
C PRO A 69 7.38 -22.45 8.06
N ASN A 70 6.94 -21.35 7.43
CA ASN A 70 6.01 -21.34 6.30
C ASN A 70 4.59 -21.89 6.56
N GLN A 71 4.24 -22.19 7.82
CA GLN A 71 2.86 -22.50 8.16
C GLN A 71 2.02 -21.23 8.07
N ALA A 72 0.90 -21.33 7.35
CA ALA A 72 -0.06 -20.23 7.25
C ALA A 72 -0.66 -19.92 8.63
N ASP A 73 -0.93 -18.64 8.87
CA ASP A 73 -1.69 -18.19 10.03
C ASP A 73 -3.13 -18.72 9.99
N THR A 74 -3.72 -18.90 11.18
CA THR A 74 -5.16 -19.20 11.29
C THR A 74 -5.97 -18.08 10.63
N LYS A 75 -7.24 -18.37 10.32
CA LYS A 75 -8.10 -17.38 9.67
C LYS A 75 -8.22 -16.13 10.54
N GLU A 76 -8.41 -16.30 11.83
CA GLU A 76 -8.59 -15.26 12.82
C GLU A 76 -7.35 -14.36 12.92
N ILE A 77 -6.14 -14.95 12.91
CA ILE A 77 -4.89 -14.17 12.91
C ILE A 77 -4.80 -13.35 11.63
N ARG A 78 -5.06 -13.95 10.46
CA ARG A 78 -5.03 -13.24 9.17
C ARG A 78 -6.05 -12.10 9.12
N ASP A 79 -7.25 -12.33 9.64
CA ASP A 79 -8.31 -11.32 9.69
C ASP A 79 -7.85 -10.12 10.53
N VAL A 80 -7.30 -10.35 11.72
CA VAL A 80 -6.77 -9.27 12.58
C VAL A 80 -5.63 -8.52 11.88
N LYS A 81 -4.66 -9.22 11.26
CA LYS A 81 -3.59 -8.58 10.49
C LYS A 81 -4.15 -7.71 9.35
N GLY A 82 -5.16 -8.21 8.64
CA GLY A 82 -5.86 -7.46 7.60
C GLY A 82 -6.57 -6.21 8.15
N PHE A 83 -7.21 -6.31 9.31
CA PHE A 83 -7.88 -5.17 9.95
C PHE A 83 -6.90 -4.10 10.42
N ILE A 84 -5.75 -4.50 10.97
CA ILE A 84 -4.66 -3.58 11.33
C ILE A 84 -4.23 -2.78 10.10
N ARG A 85 -3.88 -3.48 9.00
CA ARG A 85 -3.48 -2.84 7.74
C ARG A 85 -4.57 -1.93 7.16
N LYS A 86 -5.83 -2.37 7.21
CA LYS A 86 -6.99 -1.62 6.70
C LYS A 86 -7.19 -0.32 7.49
N THR A 87 -7.16 -0.39 8.81
CA THR A 87 -7.37 0.79 9.68
C THR A 87 -6.22 1.79 9.58
N GLU A 88 -4.97 1.32 9.47
CA GLU A 88 -3.81 2.14 9.15
C GLU A 88 -3.92 2.84 7.79
N ALA A 89 -4.35 2.11 6.75
CA ALA A 89 -4.59 2.65 5.43
C ALA A 89 -5.65 3.75 5.43
N ILE A 90 -6.78 3.53 6.11
CA ILE A 90 -7.82 4.56 6.31
C ILE A 90 -7.23 5.77 7.03
N SER A 91 -6.45 5.57 8.09
CA SER A 91 -5.82 6.65 8.86
C SER A 91 -4.86 7.49 8.00
N GLY A 92 -4.04 6.85 7.17
CA GLY A 92 -3.14 7.51 6.22
C GLY A 92 -3.89 8.31 5.14
N ALA A 93 -4.93 7.72 4.56
CA ALA A 93 -5.75 8.37 3.54
C ALA A 93 -6.55 9.57 4.11
N ARG A 94 -7.16 9.43 5.30
CA ARG A 94 -7.81 10.55 6.00
C ARG A 94 -6.84 11.66 6.36
N TYR A 95 -5.62 11.30 6.77
CA TYR A 95 -4.57 12.29 7.03
C TYR A 95 -4.17 13.07 5.77
N ALA A 96 -4.23 12.44 4.59
CA ALA A 96 -4.05 13.13 3.32
C ALA A 96 -5.23 14.05 2.95
N GLY A 97 -6.38 13.93 3.63
CA GLY A 97 -7.61 14.68 3.33
C GLY A 97 -8.61 13.92 2.46
N LEU A 98 -8.39 12.62 2.21
CA LEU A 98 -9.24 11.82 1.33
C LEU A 98 -10.57 11.45 2.02
N PRO A 99 -11.73 11.62 1.36
CA PRO A 99 -13.00 11.14 1.89
C PRO A 99 -13.09 9.60 1.87
N ASP A 100 -13.82 9.03 2.82
CA ASP A 100 -13.98 7.58 2.97
C ASP A 100 -14.57 6.90 1.72
N SER A 101 -15.41 7.61 0.95
CA SER A 101 -15.97 7.12 -0.32
C SER A 101 -14.92 6.84 -1.40
N ASN A 102 -13.72 7.40 -1.24
CA ASN A 102 -12.66 7.36 -2.25
C ASN A 102 -11.53 6.39 -1.90
N ILE A 103 -11.64 5.69 -0.75
CA ILE A 103 -10.68 4.67 -0.33
C ILE A 103 -11.31 3.29 -0.51
N HIS A 104 -10.74 2.54 -1.46
CA HIS A 104 -11.27 1.27 -1.94
C HIS A 104 -10.41 0.11 -1.44
N PHE A 105 -11.06 -0.90 -0.85
CA PHE A 105 -10.41 -2.15 -0.46
C PHE A 105 -10.92 -3.27 -1.37
N MET A 106 -10.07 -3.72 -2.31
CA MET A 106 -10.47 -4.63 -3.37
C MET A 106 -10.43 -6.10 -2.93
N ALA A 107 -9.58 -6.42 -1.94
CA ALA A 107 -9.39 -7.78 -1.41
C ALA A 107 -9.27 -8.83 -2.52
N LEU A 108 -8.34 -8.59 -3.47
CA LEU A 108 -8.25 -9.39 -4.68
C LEU A 108 -8.04 -10.89 -4.36
N PRO A 109 -8.89 -11.78 -4.92
CA PRO A 109 -8.89 -13.21 -4.61
C PRO A 109 -7.54 -13.92 -4.65
N PHE A 110 -6.63 -13.51 -5.53
CA PHE A 110 -5.31 -14.16 -5.62
C PHE A 110 -4.50 -14.08 -4.32
N TYR A 111 -4.72 -13.03 -3.52
CA TYR A 111 -3.95 -12.74 -2.32
C TYR A 111 -4.52 -13.38 -1.05
N GLU A 112 -5.85 -13.56 -0.97
CA GLU A 112 -6.57 -13.95 0.27
C GLU A 112 -6.40 -15.43 0.70
N THR A 113 -5.38 -16.10 0.17
CA THR A 113 -5.10 -17.52 0.43
C THR A 113 -4.44 -17.78 1.78
N GLY A 114 -3.79 -16.76 2.38
CA GLY A 114 -3.02 -16.89 3.63
C GLY A 114 -1.70 -17.64 3.51
N LYS A 115 -1.34 -18.09 2.31
CA LYS A 115 -0.06 -18.72 2.02
C LYS A 115 0.94 -17.65 1.59
N ILE A 116 2.21 -17.85 1.93
CA ILE A 116 3.33 -17.03 1.42
C ILE A 116 3.34 -17.09 -0.12
N LYS A 117 3.09 -18.27 -0.69
CA LYS A 117 2.87 -18.46 -2.13
C LYS A 117 1.38 -18.28 -2.44
N LYS A 118 1.06 -17.16 -3.11
CA LYS A 118 -0.29 -16.76 -3.51
C LYS A 118 -0.83 -17.61 -4.66
N ASN A 119 -2.13 -17.53 -4.89
CA ASN A 119 -2.72 -18.09 -6.11
C ASN A 119 -2.23 -17.32 -7.33
N THR A 120 -2.30 -17.96 -8.48
CA THR A 120 -2.17 -17.26 -9.76
C THR A 120 -3.32 -16.26 -9.86
N ALA A 121 -3.01 -15.00 -10.14
CA ALA A 121 -4.05 -14.01 -10.46
C ALA A 121 -4.88 -14.48 -11.66
N GLY A 122 -6.18 -14.27 -11.58
CA GLY A 122 -7.14 -14.79 -12.55
C GLY A 122 -8.19 -13.77 -12.97
N GLU A 123 -9.20 -14.27 -13.66
CA GLU A 123 -10.27 -13.48 -14.26
C GLU A 123 -11.02 -12.63 -13.23
N ALA A 124 -11.31 -13.19 -12.05
CA ALA A 124 -12.00 -12.47 -10.98
C ALA A 124 -11.23 -11.23 -10.52
N ASP A 125 -9.89 -11.30 -10.43
CA ASP A 125 -9.07 -10.17 -10.01
C ASP A 125 -9.10 -9.03 -11.04
N ILE A 126 -9.12 -9.39 -12.33
CA ILE A 126 -9.21 -8.45 -13.45
C ILE A 126 -10.58 -7.78 -13.46
N GLN A 127 -11.67 -8.53 -13.29
CA GLN A 127 -13.02 -7.98 -13.31
C GLN A 127 -13.26 -6.99 -12.16
N ILE A 128 -12.85 -7.33 -10.93
CA ILE A 128 -12.95 -6.39 -9.78
C ILE A 128 -12.18 -5.09 -10.08
N THR A 129 -11.02 -5.19 -10.73
CA THR A 129 -10.24 -4.02 -11.12
C THR A 129 -10.93 -3.21 -12.22
N MET A 130 -11.51 -3.88 -13.22
CA MET A 130 -12.28 -3.22 -14.30
C MET A 130 -13.50 -2.48 -13.74
N GLU A 131 -14.26 -3.10 -12.84
CA GLU A 131 -15.44 -2.50 -12.21
C GLU A 131 -15.09 -1.19 -11.49
N LEU A 132 -14.00 -1.17 -10.72
CA LEU A 132 -13.54 0.04 -10.04
C LEU A 132 -13.10 1.11 -11.05
N LEU A 133 -12.32 0.72 -12.07
CA LEU A 133 -11.87 1.64 -13.12
C LEU A 133 -13.04 2.24 -13.91
N GLN A 134 -14.07 1.47 -14.23
CA GLN A 134 -15.27 1.96 -14.91
C GLN A 134 -16.11 2.89 -14.03
N LYS A 135 -16.12 2.67 -12.72
CA LYS A 135 -16.79 3.55 -11.76
C LYS A 135 -16.09 4.91 -11.65
N VAL A 136 -14.76 4.92 -11.61
CA VAL A 136 -13.94 6.13 -11.41
C VAL A 136 -13.64 6.86 -12.71
N LYS A 137 -13.36 6.13 -13.80
CA LYS A 137 -12.91 6.64 -15.10
C LYS A 137 -11.71 7.61 -14.98
N PRO A 138 -10.60 7.16 -14.38
CA PRO A 138 -9.48 8.06 -14.06
C PRO A 138 -8.77 8.57 -15.31
N HIS A 139 -8.29 9.82 -15.26
CA HIS A 139 -7.34 10.36 -16.24
C HIS A 139 -5.90 9.87 -15.99
N GLN A 140 -5.57 9.56 -14.74
CA GLN A 140 -4.24 9.11 -14.34
C GLN A 140 -4.35 8.02 -13.28
N ILE A 141 -3.59 6.95 -13.47
CA ILE A 141 -3.44 5.85 -12.52
C ILE A 141 -1.97 5.84 -12.08
N PHE A 142 -1.74 5.86 -10.78
CA PHE A 142 -0.41 5.65 -10.21
C PHE A 142 -0.32 4.23 -9.64
N ALA A 143 0.64 3.44 -10.10
CA ALA A 143 0.83 2.06 -9.68
C ALA A 143 2.27 1.79 -9.23
N ALA A 144 2.44 0.90 -8.26
CA ALA A 144 3.76 0.46 -7.84
C ALA A 144 4.42 -0.35 -8.97
N GLY A 145 5.48 0.19 -9.57
CA GLY A 145 6.27 -0.45 -10.63
C GLY A 145 7.49 -1.22 -10.10
N ASP A 146 7.50 -1.59 -8.83
CA ASP A 146 8.64 -2.24 -8.18
C ASP A 146 8.60 -3.76 -8.39
N PHE A 147 8.91 -4.20 -9.62
CA PHE A 147 8.76 -5.60 -10.04
C PHE A 147 9.78 -6.58 -9.43
N ALA A 148 10.81 -6.06 -8.77
CA ALA A 148 11.79 -6.84 -8.03
C ALA A 148 11.42 -6.96 -6.54
N ASP A 149 10.16 -6.65 -6.17
CA ASP A 149 9.74 -6.75 -4.77
C ASP A 149 9.94 -8.18 -4.25
N PRO A 150 10.47 -8.37 -3.02
CA PRO A 150 10.78 -9.70 -2.49
C PRO A 150 9.58 -10.67 -2.46
N ASN A 151 8.36 -10.15 -2.47
CA ASN A 151 7.11 -10.91 -2.40
C ASN A 151 6.45 -11.13 -3.76
N GLY A 152 6.98 -10.55 -4.85
CA GLY A 152 6.41 -10.57 -6.20
C GLY A 152 5.00 -9.97 -6.32
N THR A 153 4.52 -9.27 -5.29
CA THR A 153 3.12 -8.82 -5.21
C THR A 153 2.88 -7.67 -6.16
N HIS A 154 3.86 -6.76 -6.27
CA HIS A 154 3.70 -5.58 -7.10
C HIS A 154 3.60 -5.97 -8.57
N LEU A 155 4.40 -6.93 -9.03
CA LEU A 155 4.31 -7.43 -10.41
C LEU A 155 2.94 -8.05 -10.72
N VAL A 156 2.40 -8.87 -9.82
CA VAL A 156 1.07 -9.48 -10.00
C VAL A 156 -0.03 -8.41 -10.03
N CYS A 157 -0.02 -7.50 -9.04
CA CYS A 157 -0.96 -6.38 -8.96
C CYS A 157 -0.91 -5.48 -10.21
N PHE A 158 0.29 -5.19 -10.70
CA PHE A 158 0.52 -4.39 -11.89
C PHE A 158 -0.02 -5.06 -13.14
N ASN A 159 0.24 -6.36 -13.32
CA ASN A 159 -0.28 -7.13 -14.45
C ASN A 159 -1.81 -7.17 -14.48
N ILE A 160 -2.45 -7.22 -13.31
CA ILE A 160 -3.93 -7.14 -13.20
C ILE A 160 -4.43 -5.77 -13.70
N ILE A 161 -3.78 -4.67 -13.31
CA ILE A 161 -4.13 -3.32 -13.77
C ILE A 161 -3.97 -3.21 -15.29
N VAL A 162 -2.85 -3.67 -15.84
CA VAL A 162 -2.59 -3.63 -17.29
C VAL A 162 -3.59 -4.50 -18.06
N ALA A 163 -3.92 -5.69 -17.57
CA ALA A 163 -4.91 -6.55 -18.20
C ALA A 163 -6.32 -5.90 -18.18
N ALA A 164 -6.70 -5.27 -17.08
CA ALA A 164 -7.97 -4.54 -16.97
C ALA A 164 -8.03 -3.37 -17.95
N LEU A 165 -6.98 -2.54 -18.00
CA LEU A 165 -6.88 -1.39 -18.90
C LEU A 165 -6.92 -1.83 -20.38
N ASN A 166 -6.19 -2.88 -20.76
CA ASN A 166 -6.20 -3.38 -22.14
C ASN A 166 -7.58 -3.86 -22.59
N ARG A 167 -8.35 -4.48 -21.69
CA ARG A 167 -9.73 -4.90 -21.98
C ARG A 167 -10.66 -3.71 -22.09
N LEU A 168 -10.58 -2.76 -21.15
CA LEU A 168 -11.40 -1.55 -21.17
C LEU A 168 -11.09 -0.67 -22.37
N LYS A 169 -9.82 -0.60 -22.81
CA LYS A 169 -9.41 0.14 -24.01
C LYS A 169 -10.13 -0.31 -25.28
N ALA A 170 -10.56 -1.57 -25.34
CA ALA A 170 -11.32 -2.10 -26.47
C ALA A 170 -12.81 -1.70 -26.44
N THR A 171 -13.33 -1.26 -25.29
CA THR A 171 -14.78 -1.03 -25.10
C THR A 171 -15.13 0.38 -24.61
N GLU A 172 -14.17 1.15 -24.11
CA GLU A 172 -14.40 2.41 -23.39
C GLU A 172 -13.46 3.51 -23.89
N ASP A 173 -14.03 4.60 -24.42
CA ASP A 173 -13.24 5.68 -25.04
C ASP A 173 -12.36 6.45 -24.05
N TRP A 174 -12.80 6.61 -22.80
CA TRP A 174 -12.07 7.38 -21.78
C TRP A 174 -10.68 6.81 -21.47
N VAL A 175 -10.47 5.51 -21.74
CA VAL A 175 -9.19 4.84 -21.49
C VAL A 175 -8.09 5.37 -22.42
N LYS A 176 -8.44 5.90 -23.59
CA LYS A 176 -7.48 6.50 -24.54
C LYS A 176 -6.72 7.67 -23.93
N ASP A 177 -7.36 8.39 -23.02
CA ASP A 177 -6.81 9.54 -22.31
C ASP A 177 -6.33 9.21 -20.89
N CYS A 178 -6.38 7.94 -20.48
CA CYS A 178 -5.94 7.48 -19.16
C CYS A 178 -4.44 7.11 -19.16
N TRP A 179 -3.62 7.82 -18.37
CA TRP A 179 -2.19 7.53 -18.25
C TRP A 179 -1.87 6.62 -17.06
N LEU A 180 -1.01 5.62 -17.27
CA LEU A 180 -0.50 4.77 -16.20
C LEU A 180 0.92 5.19 -15.84
N TRP A 181 1.10 5.70 -14.62
CA TRP A 181 2.39 6.14 -14.07
C TRP A 181 2.89 5.14 -13.03
N MET A 182 4.08 4.61 -13.25
CA MET A 182 4.78 3.76 -12.31
C MET A 182 5.57 4.60 -11.32
N TYR A 183 5.45 4.28 -10.03
CA TYR A 183 6.35 4.76 -8.98
C TYR A 183 7.04 3.59 -8.29
N ARG A 184 8.21 3.83 -7.67
CA ARG A 184 8.92 2.79 -6.93
C ARG A 184 8.63 2.81 -5.42
N GLY A 185 8.88 1.66 -4.79
CA GLY A 185 8.88 1.53 -3.34
C GLY A 185 10.10 2.19 -2.69
N ALA A 186 10.33 1.86 -1.42
CA ALA A 186 11.45 2.39 -0.64
C ALA A 186 12.80 1.68 -0.90
N TRP A 187 12.82 0.67 -1.78
CA TRP A 187 14.01 -0.18 -2.01
C TRP A 187 14.96 0.39 -3.06
N GLN A 188 14.42 0.74 -4.23
CA GLN A 188 15.21 1.19 -5.37
C GLN A 188 14.43 2.26 -6.13
N GLU A 189 15.08 3.38 -6.46
CA GLU A 189 14.49 4.39 -7.33
C GLU A 189 14.88 4.16 -8.80
N PHE A 190 14.14 4.76 -9.71
CA PHE A 190 14.53 4.84 -11.13
C PHE A 190 15.87 5.57 -11.31
N ASN A 191 16.61 5.20 -12.34
CA ASN A 191 17.76 5.98 -12.74
C ASN A 191 17.30 7.34 -13.29
N THR A 192 18.11 8.39 -13.11
CA THR A 192 17.74 9.76 -13.47
C THR A 192 17.30 9.92 -14.93
N TRP A 193 17.90 9.17 -15.87
CA TRP A 193 17.56 9.23 -17.30
C TRP A 193 16.30 8.44 -17.68
N GLU A 194 15.75 7.63 -16.78
CA GLU A 194 14.49 6.89 -17.00
C GLU A 194 13.27 7.70 -16.56
N ILE A 195 13.47 8.73 -15.72
CA ILE A 195 12.39 9.49 -15.09
C ILE A 195 11.71 10.39 -16.14
N GLU A 196 10.41 10.18 -16.35
CA GLU A 196 9.60 10.94 -17.30
C GLU A 196 8.76 12.03 -16.63
N MET A 197 8.47 11.86 -15.34
CA MET A 197 7.84 12.89 -14.51
C MET A 197 8.50 12.91 -13.14
N ALA A 198 8.86 14.11 -12.69
CA ALA A 198 9.44 14.33 -11.38
C ALA A 198 8.64 15.41 -10.63
N VAL A 199 8.17 15.08 -9.43
CA VAL A 199 7.32 15.93 -8.62
C VAL A 199 8.14 16.44 -7.44
N PRO A 200 8.61 17.71 -7.44
CA PRO A 200 9.42 18.25 -6.36
C PRO A 200 8.58 18.42 -5.10
N LEU A 201 9.16 18.26 -3.90
CA LEU A 201 8.51 18.45 -2.61
C LEU A 201 9.26 19.51 -1.80
N SER A 202 8.51 20.43 -1.21
CA SER A 202 9.04 21.38 -0.22
C SER A 202 9.35 20.67 1.11
N PRO A 203 10.15 21.29 2.02
CA PRO A 203 10.41 20.73 3.34
C PRO A 203 9.14 20.39 4.13
N GLN A 204 8.11 21.23 4.04
CA GLN A 204 6.83 21.00 4.73
C GLN A 204 6.09 19.79 4.18
N GLU A 205 6.11 19.58 2.86
CA GLU A 205 5.48 18.42 2.23
C GLU A 205 6.22 17.12 2.54
N VAL A 206 7.55 17.17 2.68
CA VAL A 206 8.35 16.03 3.16
C VAL A 206 7.96 15.65 4.58
N ILE A 207 7.85 16.63 5.49
CA ILE A 207 7.40 16.39 6.86
C ILE A 207 5.97 15.82 6.86
N ARG A 208 5.07 16.36 6.04
CA ARG A 208 3.69 15.87 5.95
C ARG A 208 3.62 14.44 5.42
N LYS A 209 4.39 14.12 4.38
CA LYS A 209 4.54 12.74 3.86
C LYS A 209 5.05 11.79 4.95
N ARG A 210 6.07 12.19 5.72
CA ARG A 210 6.59 11.38 6.83
C ARG A 210 5.51 11.11 7.88
N ASN A 211 4.75 12.12 8.27
CA ASN A 211 3.64 11.97 9.21
C ASN A 211 2.51 11.07 8.67
N ALA A 212 2.30 11.03 7.35
CA ALA A 212 1.39 10.08 6.71
C ALA A 212 1.91 8.64 6.82
N ILE A 213 3.22 8.43 6.61
CA ILE A 213 3.86 7.11 6.83
C ILE A 213 3.69 6.66 8.28
N PHE A 214 3.76 7.58 9.24
CA PHE A 214 3.55 7.25 10.66
C PHE A 214 2.15 6.72 11.00
N LYS A 215 1.16 6.92 10.12
CA LYS A 215 -0.17 6.30 10.28
C LYS A 215 -0.16 4.79 10.03
N HIS A 216 0.90 4.25 9.42
CA HIS A 216 1.14 2.82 9.21
C HIS A 216 2.05 2.25 10.29
N GLN A 217 1.57 2.21 11.54
CA GLN A 217 2.38 1.91 12.72
C GLN A 217 3.08 0.55 12.66
N SER A 218 2.39 -0.49 12.20
CA SER A 218 2.94 -1.84 12.06
C SER A 218 4.02 -1.95 10.95
N GLN A 219 4.21 -0.91 10.14
CA GLN A 219 5.07 -0.93 8.94
C GLN A 219 6.18 0.12 8.94
N LYS A 220 6.00 1.23 9.66
CA LYS A 220 6.87 2.42 9.56
C LYS A 220 8.30 2.19 10.06
N ASP A 221 8.49 1.26 11.01
CA ASP A 221 9.78 0.99 11.65
C ASP A 221 10.50 -0.16 10.92
N ARG A 222 10.66 -1.31 11.58
CA ARG A 222 11.17 -2.54 10.95
C ARG A 222 9.99 -3.35 10.38
N PRO A 223 9.78 -3.35 9.06
CA PRO A 223 8.73 -4.16 8.46
C PRO A 223 9.07 -5.65 8.61
N VAL A 224 8.04 -6.50 8.55
CA VAL A 224 8.19 -7.97 8.60
C VAL A 224 9.16 -8.49 7.52
N PHE A 225 9.22 -7.79 6.39
CA PHE A 225 10.12 -8.10 5.29
C PHE A 225 11.07 -6.91 5.05
N PRO A 226 12.18 -6.81 5.81
CA PRO A 226 13.08 -5.66 5.77
C PRO A 226 14.12 -5.71 4.64
N GLY A 227 14.15 -6.76 3.82
CA GLY A 227 15.18 -6.92 2.77
C GLY A 227 16.58 -6.85 3.36
N ASP A 228 17.52 -6.28 2.60
CA ASP A 228 18.91 -6.10 3.03
C ASP A 228 19.18 -4.74 3.71
N ASP A 229 18.17 -3.88 3.85
CA ASP A 229 18.29 -2.55 4.46
C ASP A 229 17.68 -2.52 5.87
N ALA A 230 18.54 -2.33 6.87
CA ALA A 230 18.20 -2.33 8.29
C ALA A 230 17.53 -1.04 8.79
N ARG A 231 17.51 0.04 7.99
CA ARG A 231 16.92 1.32 8.40
C ARG A 231 15.40 1.21 8.57
N GLU A 232 14.79 2.14 9.31
CA GLU A 232 13.34 2.23 9.38
C GLU A 232 12.73 2.57 8.01
N PHE A 233 11.52 2.09 7.72
CA PHE A 233 10.88 2.29 6.41
C PHE A 233 10.73 3.78 6.05
N TRP A 234 10.36 4.62 7.01
CA TRP A 234 10.18 6.06 6.74
C TRP A 234 11.49 6.77 6.39
N VAL A 235 12.63 6.35 6.99
CA VAL A 235 13.96 6.90 6.68
C VAL A 235 14.32 6.58 5.24
N ARG A 236 14.13 5.31 4.83
CA ARG A 236 14.36 4.87 3.44
C ARG A 236 13.52 5.66 2.45
N ALA A 237 12.23 5.84 2.76
CA ALA A 237 11.30 6.56 1.90
C ALA A 237 11.63 8.06 1.75
N GLU A 238 12.20 8.69 2.80
CA GLU A 238 12.64 10.08 2.79
C GLU A 238 13.97 10.23 2.03
N ASP A 239 14.99 9.46 2.40
CA ASP A 239 16.34 9.50 1.81
C ASP A 239 16.31 9.23 0.30
N ARG A 240 15.51 8.24 -0.14
CA ARG A 240 15.34 7.92 -1.56
C ARG A 240 14.90 9.13 -2.37
N THR A 241 13.88 9.86 -1.89
CA THR A 241 13.37 11.04 -2.60
C THR A 241 14.28 12.26 -2.47
N ARG A 242 15.05 12.36 -1.38
CA ARG A 242 16.09 13.38 -1.22
C ARG A 242 17.24 13.16 -2.19
N GLU A 243 17.64 11.90 -2.41
CA GLU A 243 18.67 11.54 -3.38
C GLU A 243 18.25 11.88 -4.81
N THR A 244 17.00 11.62 -5.20
CA THR A 244 16.45 12.07 -6.49
C THR A 244 16.59 13.58 -6.68
N ALA A 245 16.22 14.37 -5.67
CA ALA A 245 16.33 15.83 -5.73
C ALA A 245 17.80 16.29 -5.87
N ARG A 246 18.72 15.70 -5.08
CA ARG A 246 20.17 15.98 -5.18
C ARG A 246 20.74 15.63 -6.55
N ASN A 247 20.25 14.56 -7.19
CA ASN A 247 20.70 14.18 -8.52
C ASN A 247 20.24 15.19 -9.58
N TYR A 248 19.02 15.75 -9.45
CA TYR A 248 18.52 16.81 -10.32
C TYR A 248 19.26 18.14 -10.10
N ASP A 249 19.54 18.50 -8.85
CA ASP A 249 20.33 19.69 -8.49
C ASP A 249 21.74 19.62 -9.11
N LYS A 250 22.42 18.47 -9.03
CA LYS A 250 23.72 18.24 -9.71
C LYS A 250 23.66 18.37 -11.24
N LEU A 251 22.49 18.22 -11.86
CA LEU A 251 22.28 18.46 -13.29
C LEU A 251 22.00 19.93 -13.61
N GLY A 252 21.94 20.81 -12.60
CA GLY A 252 21.66 22.24 -12.73
C GLY A 252 20.18 22.61 -12.66
N MET A 253 19.32 21.70 -12.20
CA MET A 253 17.90 21.98 -11.95
C MET A 253 17.72 22.70 -10.61
N ALA A 254 16.53 23.27 -10.37
CA ALA A 254 16.23 23.93 -9.10
C ALA A 254 16.32 22.98 -7.90
N GLU A 255 16.83 23.49 -6.78
CA GLU A 255 16.96 22.76 -5.53
C GLU A 255 15.59 22.54 -4.85
N TYR A 256 15.35 21.31 -4.40
CA TYR A 256 14.18 20.92 -3.61
C TYR A 256 14.59 19.94 -2.50
N GLU A 257 13.83 19.88 -1.41
CA GLU A 257 14.14 18.97 -0.29
C GLU A 257 14.07 17.49 -0.72
N ALA A 258 13.08 17.18 -1.56
CA ALA A 258 12.88 15.84 -2.10
C ALA A 258 12.14 15.89 -3.45
N MET A 259 12.18 14.79 -4.19
CA MET A 259 11.49 14.66 -5.47
C MET A 259 10.95 13.24 -5.63
N GLU A 260 9.68 13.11 -6.02
CA GLU A 260 9.07 11.81 -6.34
C GLU A 260 9.10 11.58 -7.85
N ALA A 261 9.65 10.45 -8.26
CA ALA A 261 9.84 10.09 -9.66
C ALA A 261 8.76 9.13 -10.18
N PHE A 262 8.40 9.30 -11.45
CA PHE A 262 7.43 8.48 -12.15
C PHE A 262 7.90 8.17 -13.57
N VAL A 263 7.56 6.97 -14.03
CA VAL A 263 7.79 6.49 -15.41
C VAL A 263 6.46 6.03 -15.98
N ARG A 264 6.14 6.47 -17.19
CA ARG A 264 4.90 6.10 -17.87
C ARG A 264 5.00 4.67 -18.38
N TYR A 265 3.96 3.91 -18.12
CA TYR A 265 3.75 2.62 -18.79
C TYR A 265 2.79 2.80 -19.96
N ILE A 266 3.22 2.34 -21.13
CA ILE A 266 2.40 2.32 -22.35
C ILE A 266 1.77 0.94 -22.46
N TYR A 267 0.44 0.90 -22.38
CA TYR A 267 -0.40 -0.30 -22.51
C TYR A 267 -1.26 -0.22 -23.77
#